data_AF-E6X350-F1
#
_entry.id   AF-E6X350-F1
#
_cell.length_a   1.000
_cell.length_b   1.000
_cell.length_c   1.000
_cell.angle_alpha   90.00
_cell.angle_beta   90.00
_cell.angle_gamma   90.00
#
_symmetry.space_group_name_H-M   'P 1'
#
loop_
_entity.id
_entity.type
_entity.pdbx_description
1 polymer ?
#
loop_
_entity_poly.entity_id
_entity_poly.type
_entity_poly.pdbx_seq_one_letter_code
_entity_poly.pdbx_strand_id
1 'polypeptide(L)'
;MGVEPIQKLDRLDEELHNRLTHYRYNRNLRLDERYRKGRIAALKWLTALCRHYRQKAEGILPAVEQSLDAELAKIRWLDPSPYRQGIEDAVEEFRRLLGED
;
A
#
# COMPACT_ATOMS: atom_id res chain seq x y z
N MET A 1 -4.26 8.49 -17.75
CA MET A 1 -3.78 8.83 -16.40
C MET A 1 -4.72 8.21 -15.37
N GLY A 2 -4.50 6.95 -15.03
CA GLY A 2 -5.21 6.32 -13.91
C GLY A 2 -4.56 6.78 -12.61
N VAL A 3 -5.32 7.44 -11.73
CA VAL A 3 -4.84 7.79 -10.39
C VAL A 3 -4.41 6.50 -9.69
N GLU A 4 -3.14 6.44 -9.26
CA GLU A 4 -2.57 5.26 -8.64
C GLU A 4 -3.41 4.80 -7.43
N PRO A 5 -3.61 3.49 -7.22
CA PRO A 5 -4.43 2.95 -6.13
C PRO A 5 -4.09 3.55 -4.75
N ILE A 6 -2.81 3.81 -4.47
CA ILE A 6 -2.36 4.43 -3.21
C ILE A 6 -2.91 5.85 -3.06
N GLN A 7 -2.83 6.67 -4.11
CA GLN A 7 -3.36 8.04 -4.09
C GLN A 7 -4.88 8.06 -3.85
N LYS A 8 -5.63 7.06 -4.34
CA LYS A 8 -7.07 6.92 -4.05
C LYS A 8 -7.31 6.56 -2.58
N LEU A 9 -6.49 5.68 -2.01
CA LEU A 9 -6.57 5.30 -0.60
C LEU A 9 -6.19 6.46 0.32
N ASP A 10 -5.20 7.28 -0.05
CA ASP A 10 -4.80 8.46 0.72
C ASP A 10 -5.93 9.49 0.77
N ARG A 11 -6.53 9.82 -0.38
CA ARG A 11 -7.70 10.71 -0.45
C ARG A 11 -8.88 10.18 0.35
N LEU A 12 -9.08 8.86 0.35
CA LEU A 12 -10.15 8.23 1.12
C LEU A 12 -9.87 8.27 2.63
N ASP A 13 -8.63 8.04 3.08
CA ASP A 13 -8.26 8.14 4.50
C ASP A 13 -8.49 9.56 5.03
N GLU A 14 -8.10 10.57 4.24
CA GLU A 14 -8.33 11.99 4.57
C GLU A 14 -9.83 12.30 4.72
N GLU A 15 -10.65 11.92 3.76
CA GLU A 15 -12.10 12.16 3.81
C GLU A 15 -12.77 11.41 4.96
N LEU A 16 -12.36 10.17 5.23
CA LEU A 16 -12.86 9.40 6.36
C LEU A 16 -12.46 10.04 7.70
N HIS A 17 -11.24 10.56 7.81
CA HIS A 17 -10.77 11.28 8.99
C HIS A 17 -11.58 12.55 9.23
N ASN A 18 -11.79 13.35 8.18
CA ASN A 18 -12.61 14.57 8.24
C ASN A 18 -14.04 14.28 8.71
N ARG A 19 -14.68 13.24 8.14
CA ARG A 19 -16.00 12.80 8.57
C ARG A 19 -16.01 12.30 10.01
N LEU A 20 -15.03 11.52 10.42
CA LEU A 20 -14.95 11.01 11.78
C LEU A 20 -14.86 12.16 12.78
N THR A 21 -14.00 13.15 12.51
CA THR A 21 -13.87 14.38 13.30
C THR A 21 -15.19 15.15 13.35
N HIS A 22 -15.87 15.31 12.22
CA HIS A 22 -17.18 15.96 12.14
C HIS A 22 -18.22 15.28 13.05
N TYR A 23 -18.43 13.97 12.91
CA TYR A 23 -19.43 13.26 13.74
C TYR A 23 -19.05 13.16 15.22
N ARG A 24 -17.74 13.16 15.53
CA ARG A 24 -17.25 13.06 16.91
C ARG A 24 -17.34 14.36 17.68
N TYR A 25 -17.07 15.50 17.04
CA TYR A 25 -16.91 16.77 17.75
C TYR A 25 -17.97 17.81 17.42
N ASN A 26 -18.72 17.68 16.32
CA ASN A 26 -19.77 18.64 16.00
C ASN A 26 -21.01 18.40 16.87
N ARG A 27 -21.16 19.21 17.91
CA ARG A 27 -22.30 19.19 18.85
C ARG A 27 -23.58 19.81 18.26
N ASN A 28 -23.47 20.59 17.19
CA ASN A 28 -24.61 21.25 16.54
C ASN A 28 -25.41 20.30 15.63
N LEU A 29 -24.87 19.11 15.34
CA LEU A 29 -25.59 18.05 14.65
C LEU A 29 -26.73 17.52 15.53
N ARG A 30 -27.97 17.92 15.20
CA ARG A 30 -29.20 17.36 15.76
C ARG A 30 -29.46 15.97 15.18
N LEU A 31 -28.68 15.00 15.63
CA LEU A 31 -28.78 13.60 15.23
C LEU A 31 -29.14 12.73 16.43
N ASP A 32 -29.87 11.65 16.18
CA ASP A 32 -30.05 10.59 17.16
C ASP A 32 -28.69 10.06 17.66
N GLU A 33 -28.60 9.77 18.96
CA GLU A 33 -27.34 9.36 19.59
C GLU A 33 -26.88 7.99 19.08
N ARG A 34 -27.80 7.04 18.90
CA ARG A 34 -27.47 5.71 18.39
C ARG A 34 -27.02 5.79 16.94
N TYR A 35 -27.67 6.63 16.13
CA TYR A 35 -27.23 6.91 14.76
C TYR A 35 -25.81 7.48 14.73
N ARG A 36 -25.52 8.51 15.54
CA ARG A 36 -24.18 9.10 15.64
C ARG A 36 -23.13 8.06 16.05
N LYS A 37 -23.43 7.24 17.07
CA LYS A 37 -22.56 6.14 17.51
C LYS A 37 -22.29 5.14 16.38
N GLY A 38 -23.33 4.74 15.63
CA GLY A 38 -23.21 3.86 14.48
C GLY A 38 -22.33 4.43 13.38
N ARG A 39 -22.51 5.71 13.03
CA ARG A 39 -21.66 6.42 12.04
C ARG A 39 -20.20 6.46 12.48
N ILE A 40 -19.92 6.79 13.74
CA ILE A 40 -18.56 6.81 14.27
C ILE A 40 -17.93 5.42 14.23
N ALA A 41 -18.66 4.38 14.61
CA ALA A 41 -18.17 3.00 14.57
C ALA A 41 -17.83 2.57 13.14
N ALA A 42 -18.72 2.82 12.19
CA ALA A 42 -18.50 2.52 10.79
C ALA A 42 -17.30 3.29 10.22
N LEU A 43 -17.18 4.59 10.50
CA LEU A 43 -16.05 5.40 10.03
C LEU A 43 -14.71 4.90 10.58
N LYS A 44 -14.64 4.51 11.86
CA LYS A 44 -13.44 3.89 12.42
C LYS A 44 -13.05 2.59 11.71
N TRP A 45 -14.03 1.73 11.45
CA TRP A 45 -13.80 0.48 10.71
C TRP A 45 -13.33 0.75 9.28
N LEU A 46 -13.97 1.68 8.57
CA LEU A 46 -13.56 2.09 7.21
C LEU A 46 -12.15 2.67 7.16
N THR A 47 -11.77 3.51 8.13
CA THR A 47 -10.41 4.04 8.25
C THR A 47 -9.40 2.91 8.44
N ALA A 48 -9.69 1.94 9.33
CA ALA A 48 -8.82 0.77 9.53
C ALA A 48 -8.68 -0.06 8.25
N LEU A 49 -9.79 -0.27 7.52
CA LEU A 49 -9.81 -0.99 6.25
C LEU A 49 -8.95 -0.29 5.19
N CYS A 50 -9.09 1.03 5.06
CA CYS A 50 -8.32 1.85 4.12
C CYS A 50 -6.82 1.73 4.38
N ARG A 51 -6.41 1.88 5.65
CA ARG A 51 -5.00 1.78 6.07
C ARG A 51 -4.42 0.39 5.85
N HIS A 52 -5.20 -0.66 6.13
CA HIS A 52 -4.78 -2.04 5.87
C HIS A 52 -4.43 -2.27 4.41
N TYR A 53 -5.28 -1.83 3.49
CA TYR A 53 -5.01 -2.01 2.06
C TYR A 53 -3.93 -1.07 1.53
N ARG A 54 -3.80 0.14 2.09
CA ARG A 54 -2.70 1.06 1.80
C ARG A 54 -1.36 0.42 2.16
N GLN A 55 -1.24 -0.11 3.37
CA GLN A 55 -0.03 -0.79 3.84
C GLN A 55 0.28 -2.03 2.98
N LYS A 56 -0.75 -2.79 2.59
CA LYS A 56 -0.56 -3.91 1.66
C LYS A 56 0.00 -3.45 0.31
N ALA A 57 -0.53 -2.36 -0.25
CA ALA A 57 -0.07 -1.81 -1.52
C ALA A 57 1.39 -1.32 -1.43
N GLU A 58 1.72 -0.56 -0.37
CA GLU A 58 3.10 -0.10 -0.10
C GLU A 58 4.08 -1.28 0.08
N GLY A 59 3.59 -2.43 0.58
CA GLY A 59 4.40 -3.62 0.76
C GLY A 59 4.69 -4.44 -0.51
N ILE A 60 4.03 -4.15 -1.63
CA ILE A 60 4.19 -4.94 -2.87
C ILE A 60 5.58 -4.76 -3.46
N LEU A 61 5.99 -3.52 -3.75
CA LEU A 61 7.30 -3.26 -4.38
C LEU A 61 8.48 -3.74 -3.50
N PRO A 62 8.50 -3.48 -2.18
CA PRO A 62 9.52 -4.05 -1.30
C PRO A 62 9.55 -5.59 -1.30
N ALA A 63 8.38 -6.25 -1.38
CA ALA A 63 8.32 -7.72 -1.45
C ALA A 63 8.84 -8.27 -2.79
N VAL A 64 8.62 -7.53 -3.89
CA VAL A 64 9.20 -7.85 -5.20
C VAL A 64 10.73 -7.74 -5.14
N GLU A 65 11.26 -6.62 -4.62
CA GLU A 65 12.72 -6.45 -4.46
C GLU A 65 13.35 -7.53 -3.60
N GLN A 66 12.74 -7.88 -2.46
CA GLN A 66 13.22 -8.99 -1.63
C GLN A 66 13.23 -10.33 -2.37
N SER A 67 12.28 -10.56 -3.27
CA SER A 67 12.23 -11.78 -4.08
C SER A 67 13.35 -11.82 -5.12
N LEU A 68 13.69 -10.67 -5.72
CA LEU A 68 14.82 -10.55 -6.64
C LEU A 68 16.15 -10.81 -5.92
N ASP A 69 16.35 -10.21 -4.73
CA ASP A 69 17.52 -10.46 -3.89
C ASP A 69 17.64 -11.92 -3.49
N ALA A 70 16.52 -12.56 -3.14
CA ALA A 70 16.50 -13.98 -2.81
C ALA A 70 16.92 -14.86 -3.99
N GLU A 71 16.56 -14.49 -5.22
CA GLU A 71 16.97 -15.22 -6.42
C GLU A 71 18.47 -15.07 -6.69
N LEU A 72 19.01 -13.85 -6.60
CA LEU A 72 20.46 -13.60 -6.69
C LEU A 72 21.24 -14.36 -5.60
N ALA A 73 20.68 -14.45 -4.39
CA ALA A 73 21.29 -15.19 -3.30
C ALA A 73 21.36 -16.71 -3.54
N LYS A 74 20.46 -17.29 -4.35
CA LYS A 74 20.51 -18.72 -4.73
C LYS A 74 21.68 -19.02 -5.65
N ILE A 75 22.04 -18.08 -6.52
CA ILE A 75 23.07 -18.27 -7.55
C ILE A 75 24.47 -17.82 -7.10
N ARG A 76 24.62 -17.22 -5.91
CA ARG A 76 25.91 -16.69 -5.42
C ARG A 76 27.04 -17.71 -5.37
N TRP A 77 26.71 -18.99 -5.21
CA TRP A 77 27.67 -20.09 -5.12
C TRP A 77 28.01 -20.69 -6.48
N LEU A 78 27.36 -20.26 -7.56
CA LEU A 78 27.69 -20.68 -8.91
C LEU A 78 28.98 -20.00 -9.34
N ASP A 79 29.84 -20.78 -9.99
CA ASP A 79 31.03 -20.25 -10.66
C ASP A 79 30.62 -19.18 -11.69
N PRO A 80 31.48 -18.16 -11.92
CA PRO A 80 31.28 -17.21 -12.99
C PRO A 80 31.08 -17.94 -14.32
N SER A 81 29.89 -17.82 -14.89
CA SER A 81 29.48 -18.53 -16.10
C SER A 81 28.45 -17.71 -16.88
N PRO A 82 28.29 -17.95 -18.20
CA PRO A 82 27.26 -17.28 -18.99
C PRO A 82 25.84 -17.48 -18.43
N TYR A 83 25.57 -18.62 -17.80
CA TYR A 83 24.29 -18.88 -17.14
C TYR A 83 24.07 -17.95 -15.95
N ARG A 84 25.06 -17.82 -15.07
CA ARG A 84 25.00 -16.91 -13.91
C ARG A 84 24.81 -15.46 -14.36
N GLN A 85 25.60 -15.03 -15.36
CA GLN A 85 25.50 -13.68 -15.93
C GLN A 85 24.10 -13.41 -16.50
N GLY A 86 23.50 -14.37 -17.21
CA GLY A 86 22.16 -14.21 -17.76
C GLY A 86 21.07 -13.99 -16.69
N ILE A 87 21.22 -14.60 -15.51
CA ILE A 87 20.28 -14.36 -14.40
C ILE A 87 20.52 -12.97 -13.79
N GLU A 88 21.78 -12.60 -13.56
CA GLU A 88 22.15 -11.27 -13.04
C GLU A 88 21.63 -10.16 -13.96
N ASP A 89 21.84 -10.29 -15.29
CA ASP A 89 21.38 -9.33 -16.30
C ASP A 89 19.86 -9.21 -16.33
N ALA A 90 19.13 -10.34 -16.27
CA ALA A 90 17.67 -10.35 -16.29
C ALA A 90 17.06 -9.70 -15.04
N VAL A 91 17.65 -9.94 -13.86
CA VAL A 91 17.22 -9.28 -12.61
C VAL A 91 17.48 -7.78 -12.69
N GLU A 92 18.64 -7.36 -13.21
CA GLU A 92 19.00 -5.94 -13.35
C GLU A 92 18.13 -5.21 -14.40
N GLU A 93 17.78 -5.88 -15.50
CA GLU A 93 16.81 -5.36 -16.47
C GLU A 93 15.44 -5.16 -15.83
N PHE A 94 14.95 -6.14 -15.08
CA PHE A 94 13.66 -6.04 -14.40
C PHE A 94 13.64 -4.92 -13.35
N ARG A 95 14.72 -4.73 -12.59
CA ARG A 95 14.86 -3.60 -11.65
C ARG A 95 14.78 -2.25 -12.32
N ARG A 96 15.42 -2.10 -13.49
CA ARG A 96 15.32 -0.87 -14.29
C ARG A 96 13.89 -0.59 -14.71
N LEU A 97 13.17 -1.61 -15.18
CA LEU A 97 11.74 -1.49 -15.52
C LEU A 97 10.84 -1.16 -14.32
N LEU A 98 11.22 -1.59 -13.11
CA LEU A 98 10.49 -1.25 -11.87
C LEU A 98 10.75 0.20 -11.39
N GLY A 99 11.91 0.76 -11.70
CA GLY A 99 12.33 2.10 -11.25
C GLY A 99 12.07 3.23 -12.26
N GLU A 100 11.67 2.90 -13.50
CA GLU A 100 11.22 3.88 -14.49
C GLU A 100 9.73 4.19 -14.30
N ASP A 101 9.44 5.26 -13.55
CA ASP A 101 8.15 5.97 -13.50
C ASP A 101 8.18 7.27 -14.33
#